data_AF-A0A9E0Q4H1-F1
#
_entry.id   AF-A0A9E0Q4H1-F1
#
_cell.length_a   1.000
_cell.length_b   1.000
_cell.length_c   1.000
_cell.angle_alpha   90.00
_cell.angle_beta   90.00
_cell.angle_gamma   90.00
#
_symmetry.space_group_name_H-M   'P 1'
#
loop_
_entity.id
_entity.type
_entity.pdbx_description
1 polymer ?
#
loop_
_entity_poly.entity_id
_entity_poly.type
_entity_poly.pdbx_seq_one_letter_code
_entity_poly.pdbx_strand_id
1 'polypeptide(L)'
;MALRPGVGLDGWEIAVAKKLVGEYRRRSRILERYEFEDLVQDCLLHWITVRGSLDRDPANPPLGYMATVLRNWLADLVRKRGTDKRSGDLDTPSLDASIDGS
;
A
#
# COMPACT_ATOMS: atom_id res chain seq x y z
N MET A 1 18.96 24.29 -3.40
CA MET A 1 18.37 24.33 -2.05
C MET A 1 18.47 22.93 -1.47
N ALA A 2 19.45 22.68 -0.59
CA ALA A 2 19.67 21.36 -0.02
C ALA A 2 18.68 21.16 1.15
N LEU A 3 17.71 20.27 0.98
CA LEU A 3 16.86 19.83 2.07
C LEU A 3 17.75 19.21 3.15
N ARG A 4 17.59 19.65 4.40
CA ARG A 4 18.36 19.10 5.53
C ARG A 4 18.20 17.59 5.54
N PRO A 5 19.28 16.80 5.74
CA PRO A 5 19.16 15.36 5.91
C PRO A 5 18.18 15.10 7.05
N GLY A 6 17.02 14.58 6.68
CA GLY A 6 15.98 14.17 7.60
C GLY A 6 14.62 14.88 7.53
N VAL A 7 14.43 15.85 6.64
CA VAL A 7 13.11 16.50 6.42
C VAL A 7 12.23 15.72 5.42
N GLY A 8 12.75 14.66 4.80
CA GLY A 8 12.05 13.90 3.76
C GLY A 8 12.19 12.38 3.88
N LEU A 9 11.65 11.68 2.90
CA LEU A 9 11.94 10.27 2.67
C LEU A 9 13.36 10.11 2.12
N ASP A 10 14.14 9.23 2.71
CA ASP A 10 15.43 8.81 2.19
C ASP A 10 15.24 7.91 0.96
N GLY A 11 16.21 7.93 0.04
CA GLY A 11 16.14 7.13 -1.18
C GLY A 11 16.00 5.63 -0.91
N TRP A 12 16.55 5.13 0.22
CA TRP A 12 16.41 3.73 0.61
C TRP A 12 14.96 3.39 1.02
N GLU A 13 14.23 4.30 1.67
CA GLU A 13 12.84 4.09 2.07
C GLU A 13 11.95 3.92 0.83
N ILE A 14 12.17 4.78 -0.16
CA ILE A 14 11.47 4.73 -1.45
C ILE A 14 11.81 3.42 -2.18
N ALA A 15 13.09 3.03 -2.22
CA ALA A 15 13.52 1.80 -2.88
C ALA A 15 12.91 0.55 -2.23
N VAL A 16 12.86 0.48 -0.90
CA VAL A 16 12.23 -0.63 -0.16
C VAL A 16 10.74 -0.70 -0.46
N ALA A 17 10.03 0.43 -0.42
CA ALA A 17 8.60 0.47 -0.72
C ALA A 17 8.31 0.00 -2.17
N LYS A 18 9.01 0.54 -3.16
CA LYS A 18 8.86 0.14 -4.57
C LYS A 18 9.13 -1.35 -4.79
N LYS A 19 10.18 -1.88 -4.15
CA LYS A 19 10.49 -3.32 -4.24
C LYS A 19 9.36 -4.18 -3.68
N LEU A 20 8.87 -3.88 -2.48
CA LEU A 20 7.82 -4.67 -1.84
C LEU A 20 6.49 -4.59 -2.57
N VAL A 21 6.08 -3.39 -3.01
CA VAL A 21 4.86 -3.22 -3.82
C VAL A 21 4.98 -4.02 -5.13
N GLY A 22 6.14 -3.97 -5.79
CA GLY A 22 6.38 -4.75 -7.01
C GLY A 22 6.27 -6.25 -6.79
N GLU A 23 6.85 -6.77 -5.70
CA GLU A 23 6.74 -8.19 -5.31
C GLU A 23 5.28 -8.59 -5.03
N TYR A 24 4.54 -7.79 -4.29
CA TYR A 24 3.14 -8.09 -3.94
C TYR A 24 2.19 -7.98 -5.13
N ARG A 25 2.36 -7.01 -6.03
CA ARG A 25 1.56 -6.92 -7.26
C ARG A 25 1.76 -8.14 -8.17
N ARG A 26 2.99 -8.64 -8.29
CA ARG A 26 3.27 -9.86 -9.08
C ARG A 26 2.63 -11.12 -8.48
N ARG A 27 2.43 -11.15 -7.15
CA ARG A 27 1.87 -12.30 -6.43
C ARG A 27 0.36 -12.22 -6.22
N SER A 28 -0.23 -11.02 -6.23
CA SER A 28 -1.64 -10.80 -5.89
C SER A 28 -2.39 -10.07 -7.01
N ARG A 29 -3.30 -10.80 -7.66
CA ARG A 29 -4.27 -10.25 -8.64
C ARG A 29 -5.17 -9.16 -8.06
N ILE A 30 -5.36 -9.12 -6.74
CA ILE A 30 -6.16 -8.07 -6.08
C ILE A 30 -5.46 -6.71 -6.20
N LEU A 31 -4.13 -6.69 -6.11
CA LEU A 31 -3.33 -5.48 -6.17
C LEU A 31 -2.94 -5.08 -7.61
N GLU A 32 -3.16 -5.96 -8.58
CA GLU A 32 -2.92 -5.67 -10.00
C GLU A 32 -3.76 -4.49 -10.49
N ARG A 33 -4.99 -4.36 -9.99
CA ARG A 33 -5.95 -3.31 -10.37
C ARG A 33 -5.62 -1.93 -9.81
N TYR A 34 -4.68 -1.83 -8.88
CA TYR A 34 -4.27 -0.55 -8.29
C TYR A 34 -3.04 -0.02 -9.03
N GLU A 35 -2.98 1.31 -9.12
CA GLU A 35 -1.82 1.98 -9.69
C GLU A 35 -0.58 1.71 -8.82
N PHE A 36 0.57 1.55 -9.48
CA PHE A 36 1.79 1.22 -8.76
C PHE A 36 2.24 2.36 -7.86
N GLU A 37 2.24 3.60 -8.35
CA GLU A 37 2.74 4.72 -7.58
C GLU A 37 1.77 5.07 -6.44
N ASP A 38 0.45 4.88 -6.61
CA ASP A 38 -0.53 5.01 -5.52
C ASP A 38 -0.23 4.05 -4.36
N LEU A 39 0.00 2.76 -4.65
CA LEU A 39 0.34 1.78 -3.60
C LEU A 39 1.66 2.12 -2.91
N VAL A 40 2.63 2.65 -3.65
CA VAL A 40 3.90 3.10 -3.09
C VAL A 40 3.70 4.32 -2.20
N GLN A 41 2.88 5.30 -2.61
CA GLN A 41 2.54 6.45 -1.81
C GLN A 41 1.83 6.05 -0.52
N ASP A 42 0.84 5.16 -0.58
CA ASP A 42 0.14 4.66 0.61
C ASP A 42 1.09 3.92 1.58
N CYS A 43 2.00 3.10 1.05
CA CYS A 43 3.04 2.44 1.85
C CYS A 43 3.93 3.46 2.56
N LEU A 44 4.39 4.46 1.82
CA LEU A 44 5.27 5.51 2.37
C LEU A 44 4.53 6.36 3.39
N LEU A 45 3.26 6.71 3.15
CA LEU A 45 2.43 7.44 4.10
C LEU A 45 2.28 6.65 5.41
N HIS A 46 1.95 5.36 5.32
CA HIS A 46 1.88 4.50 6.50
C HIS A 46 3.22 4.43 7.22
N TRP A 47 4.31 4.24 6.48
CA TRP A 47 5.65 4.23 7.06
C TRP A 47 6.00 5.53 7.78
N ILE A 48 5.66 6.70 7.23
CA ILE A 48 5.90 8.00 7.88
C ILE A 48 5.23 8.08 9.25
N THR A 49 3.99 7.56 9.37
CA THR A 49 3.27 7.55 10.65
C THR A 49 3.95 6.67 11.70
N VAL A 50 4.46 5.49 11.30
CA VAL A 50 5.16 4.56 12.19
C VAL A 50 6.56 5.06 12.52
N ARG A 51 7.27 5.59 11.53
CA ARG A 51 8.61 6.17 11.63
C ARG A 51 8.68 7.32 12.64
N GLY A 52 7.61 8.09 12.78
CA GLY A 52 7.54 9.22 13.71
C GLY A 52 7.81 8.85 15.17
N SER A 53 7.65 7.58 15.55
CA SER A 53 7.93 7.10 16.91
C SER A 53 9.29 6.39 17.06
N LEU A 54 10.10 6.31 16.00
CA LEU A 54 11.40 5.65 16.02
C LEU A 54 12.54 6.66 16.22
N ASP A 55 13.52 6.29 17.05
CA ASP A 55 14.80 6.99 17.09
C ASP A 55 15.56 6.78 15.78
N ARG A 56 15.91 7.89 15.12
CA ARG A 56 16.54 7.86 13.79
C ARG A 56 18.06 7.86 13.95
N ASP A 57 18.66 6.69 13.81
CA ASP A 57 20.09 6.57 13.57
C ASP A 57 20.36 6.54 12.05
N PRO A 58 20.93 7.61 11.45
CA PRO A 58 21.28 7.61 10.04
C PRO A 58 22.41 6.64 9.69
N ALA A 59 23.22 6.21 10.66
CA ALA A 59 24.29 5.23 10.44
C ALA A 59 23.77 3.79 10.39
N ASN A 60 22.61 3.53 11.00
CA ASN A 60 21.98 2.21 11.05
C ASN A 60 20.48 2.29 10.72
N PRO A 61 20.12 2.49 9.44
CA PRO A 61 18.73 2.63 9.05
C PRO A 61 17.95 1.33 9.34
N PRO A 62 16.73 1.41 9.90
CA PRO A 62 15.94 0.26 10.33
C PRO A 62 15.26 -0.45 9.13
N LEU A 63 16.03 -0.83 8.11
CA LEU A 63 15.59 -1.46 6.86
C LEU A 63 14.70 -2.68 7.11
N GLY A 64 15.14 -3.57 8.00
CA GLY A 64 14.40 -4.79 8.33
C GLY A 64 13.06 -4.50 9.00
N TYR A 65 13.03 -3.48 9.87
CA TYR A 65 11.81 -3.06 10.54
C TYR A 65 10.83 -2.43 9.55
N MET A 66 11.29 -1.48 8.71
CA MET A 66 10.46 -0.89 7.65
C MET A 66 9.88 -1.96 6.74
N ALA A 67 10.70 -2.91 6.27
CA ALA A 67 10.25 -3.97 5.40
C ALA A 67 9.20 -4.88 6.07
N THR A 68 9.31 -5.09 7.38
CA THR A 68 8.33 -5.86 8.16
C THR A 68 7.01 -5.11 8.28
N VAL A 69 7.06 -3.82 8.63
CA VAL A 69 5.87 -2.94 8.72
C VAL A 69 5.12 -2.92 7.38
N LEU A 70 5.82 -2.67 6.28
CA LEU A 70 5.21 -2.59 4.96
C LEU A 70 4.63 -3.94 4.48
N ARG A 71 5.31 -5.06 4.77
CA ARG A 71 4.78 -6.39 4.45
C ARG A 71 3.49 -6.69 5.20
N ASN A 72 3.44 -6.38 6.49
CA ASN A 72 2.24 -6.57 7.31
C ASN A 72 1.09 -5.70 6.79
N TRP A 73 1.37 -4.43 6.50
CA TRP A 73 0.39 -3.51 5.94
C TRP A 73 -0.15 -3.97 4.58
N LEU A 74 0.72 -4.40 3.66
CA LEU A 74 0.33 -4.93 2.34
C LEU A 74 -0.49 -6.23 2.46
N ALA A 75 -0.12 -7.11 3.39
CA ALA A 75 -0.89 -8.33 3.67
C ALA A 75 -2.29 -8.02 4.20
N ASP A 76 -2.40 -7.07 5.13
CA ASP A 76 -3.69 -6.59 5.64
C ASP A 76 -4.53 -5.93 4.55
N LEU A 77 -3.91 -5.15 3.65
CA LEU A 77 -4.60 -4.53 2.52
C LEU A 77 -5.21 -5.60 1.60
N VAL A 78 -4.43 -6.62 1.24
CA VAL A 78 -4.89 -7.76 0.43
C VAL A 78 -6.03 -8.49 1.14
N ARG A 79 -5.90 -8.72 2.45
CA ARG A 79 -6.93 -9.40 3.25
C ARG A 79 -8.22 -8.61 3.30
N LYS A 80 -8.16 -7.32 3.65
CA LYS A 80 -9.33 -6.43 3.74
C LYS A 80 -10.07 -6.36 2.41
N ARG A 81 -9.35 -6.12 1.31
CA ARG A 81 -9.93 -6.00 -0.03
C ARG A 81 -10.40 -7.35 -0.60
N GLY A 82 -9.74 -8.45 -0.25
CA GLY A 82 -10.18 -9.79 -0.60
C GLY A 82 -11.49 -10.19 0.09
N THR A 83 -11.68 -9.80 1.35
CA THR A 83 -12.93 -10.03 2.09
C THR A 83 -14.05 -9.10 1.63
N ASP A 84 -13.77 -7.81 1.43
CA ASP A 84 -14.72 -6.83 0.94
C ASP A 84 -15.31 -7.23 -0.42
N LYS A 85 -14.47 -7.76 -1.32
CA LYS A 85 -14.90 -8.28 -2.62
C LYS A 85 -15.74 -9.56 -2.54
N ARG A 86 -15.54 -10.40 -1.51
CA ARG A 86 -16.43 -11.54 -1.23
C ARG A 86 -17.77 -11.10 -0.65
N SER A 87 -17.83 -9.97 0.03
CA SER A 87 -19.09 -9.35 0.46
C SER A 87 -19.81 -8.63 -0.67
N GLY A 88 -19.08 -7.93 -1.56
CA GLY A 88 -19.66 -7.16 -2.67
C GLY A 88 -20.16 -8.01 -3.85
N ASP A 89 -19.74 -9.26 -3.98
CA ASP A 89 -20.29 -10.21 -4.97
C ASP A 89 -21.73 -10.64 -4.64
N LEU A 90 -22.21 -10.35 -3.42
CA LEU A 90 -23.59 -10.56 -3.00
C LEU A 90 -24.49 -9.32 -3.16
N ASP A 91 -23.92 -8.15 -3.52
CA ASP A 91 -24.64 -6.88 -3.55
C ASP A 91 -24.37 -6.07 -4.84
N THR A 92 -24.32 -6.74 -5.98
CA THR A 92 -24.58 -6.06 -7.27
C THR A 92 -26.04 -6.28 -7.64
N PRO A 93 -26.96 -5.33 -7.38
CA PRO A 93 -28.25 -5.35 -8.06
C PRO A 93 -27.98 -5.27 -9.56
N SER A 94 -28.35 -6.34 -10.27
CA SER A 94 -28.30 -6.42 -11.73
C SER A 94 -29.12 -5.27 -12.31
N LEU A 95 -28.47 -4.36 -13.02
CA LEU A 95 -29.06 -3.26 -13.78
C LEU A 95 -29.70 -3.76 -15.09
N ASP A 96 -30.55 -4.79 -14.99
CA ASP A 96 -31.37 -5.29 -16.10
C ASP A 96 -32.85 -5.26 -15.69
N ALA A 97 -33.34 -4.05 -15.42
CA ALA A 97 -34.76 -3.78 -15.50
C ALA A 97 -34.96 -2.96 -16.77
N SER A 98 -35.21 -3.64 -17.89
CA SER A 98 -35.79 -3.02 -19.06
C SER A 98 -37.09 -2.34 -18.62
N ILE A 99 -37.12 -1.00 -18.67
CA ILE A 99 -38.35 -0.23 -18.57
C ILE A 99 -39.10 -0.38 -19.89
N ASP A 100 -39.78 -1.51 -20.05
CA ASP A 100 -40.81 -1.70 -21.07
C ASP A 100 -42.09 -0.99 -20.59
N GLY A 101 -42.61 -0.11 -21.44
CA GLY A 101 -43.70 0.78 -21.13
C GLY A 101 -45.07 0.10 -21.14
N SER A 102 -46.00 0.69 -20.39
CA SER A 102 -47.44 0.71 -20.67
C SER A 102 -48.08 1.89 -19.96
#